data_AF-A0A954W689-F1
#
_entry.id   AF-A0A954W689-F1
#
_cell.length_a   1.000
_cell.length_b   1.000
_cell.length_c   1.000
_cell.angle_alpha   90.00
_cell.angle_beta   90.00
_cell.angle_gamma   90.00
#
_symmetry.space_group_name_H-M   'P 1'
#
loop_
_entity.id
_entity.type
_entity.pdbx_description
1 polymer ?
#
loop_
_entity_poly.entity_id
_entity_poly.type
_entity_poly.pdbx_seq_one_letter_code
_entity_poly.pdbx_strand_id
1 'polypeptide(L)'
;MMHSQVRSTRVSCSRRRSVSRIRRGAMLVLVGIMLIVFVVAAAFSIDVAYMQLVRTELRAATDAAAKAGVKTLSDSQDTELAITSAVDYAGNNHVVGRPLAIEREDVELGQSTQQADGTWNFTPTTVKPNAVRVTARMAGDTPAGAVNLLLGKLLGTETFTPQMRATAAHYDHDIVLTIDRSHSMAFDHSGVEWVYPPNTPDTPHSIFYPPNPIGSRWSSLTEALDQFLDIVEQQYWQPRIGLVTWGSEVTLNDYDGNLVQRTEVAVAT
;
A
#
# COMPACT_ATOMS: atom_id res chain seq x y z
N MET A 1 62.59 -70.09 -85.36
CA MET A 1 62.49 -68.83 -84.60
C MET A 1 61.12 -68.22 -84.83
N MET A 2 60.18 -68.38 -83.90
CA MET A 2 58.90 -67.64 -83.84
C MET A 2 58.52 -67.56 -82.37
N HIS A 3 58.71 -66.39 -81.76
CA HIS A 3 58.38 -66.13 -80.36
C HIS A 3 56.92 -65.68 -80.25
N SER A 4 56.13 -66.47 -79.54
CA SER A 4 54.77 -66.17 -79.08
C SER A 4 54.85 -65.25 -77.84
N GLN A 5 54.16 -64.11 -77.88
CA GLN A 5 54.03 -63.17 -76.76
C GLN A 5 52.63 -63.28 -76.16
N VAL A 6 52.56 -63.73 -74.91
CA VAL A 6 51.32 -63.80 -74.12
C VAL A 6 51.10 -62.47 -73.40
N ARG A 7 49.97 -61.80 -73.66
CA ARG A 7 49.57 -60.54 -72.97
C ARG A 7 48.89 -60.84 -71.64
N SER A 8 49.45 -60.31 -70.55
CA SER A 8 48.86 -60.27 -69.21
C SER A 8 47.81 -59.16 -69.10
N THR A 9 46.58 -59.51 -68.74
CA THR A 9 45.50 -58.56 -68.39
C THR A 9 45.56 -58.25 -66.89
N ARG A 10 45.73 -56.97 -66.53
CA ARG A 10 45.57 -56.51 -65.13
C ARG A 10 44.15 -56.02 -64.92
N VAL A 11 43.44 -56.65 -63.98
CA VAL A 11 42.14 -56.20 -63.49
C VAL A 11 42.37 -55.07 -62.47
N SER A 12 41.91 -53.86 -62.77
CA SER A 12 41.93 -52.75 -61.79
C SER A 12 40.66 -52.81 -60.94
N CYS A 13 40.80 -53.11 -59.65
CA CYS A 13 39.71 -53.01 -58.69
C CYS A 13 39.53 -51.54 -58.27
N SER A 14 38.44 -50.89 -58.70
CA SER A 14 38.14 -49.50 -58.31
C SER A 14 37.55 -49.47 -56.89
N ARG A 15 38.31 -48.94 -55.94
CA ARG A 15 37.85 -48.70 -54.56
C ARG A 15 36.88 -47.51 -54.56
N ARG A 16 35.56 -47.76 -54.55
CA ARG A 16 34.55 -46.71 -54.34
C ARG A 16 34.66 -46.18 -52.90
N ARG A 17 35.18 -44.95 -52.74
CA ARG A 17 35.07 -44.20 -51.48
C ARG A 17 33.60 -43.80 -51.31
N SER A 18 32.94 -44.25 -50.24
CA SER A 18 31.66 -43.67 -49.82
C SER A 18 31.95 -42.27 -49.28
N VAL A 19 31.41 -41.26 -49.97
CA VAL A 19 31.44 -39.88 -49.48
C VAL A 19 30.34 -39.79 -48.43
N SER A 20 30.70 -39.84 -47.15
CA SER A 20 29.77 -39.48 -46.08
C SER A 20 29.38 -38.02 -46.28
N ARG A 21 28.13 -37.75 -46.68
CA ARG A 21 27.62 -36.38 -46.76
C ARG A 21 27.64 -35.77 -45.36
N ILE A 22 28.56 -34.84 -45.15
CA ILE A 22 28.71 -34.07 -43.92
C ILE A 22 27.50 -33.12 -43.82
N ARG A 23 26.49 -33.49 -43.03
CA ARG A 23 25.31 -32.65 -42.71
C ARG A 23 25.63 -31.59 -41.63
N ARG A 24 26.76 -30.89 -41.72
CA ARG A 24 27.21 -29.92 -40.69
C ARG A 24 26.79 -28.47 -40.95
N GLY A 25 26.28 -28.13 -42.13
CA GLY A 25 25.86 -26.75 -42.46
C GLY A 25 24.47 -26.36 -41.95
N ALA A 26 23.51 -27.29 -41.97
CA ALA A 26 22.12 -26.99 -41.62
C ALA A 26 21.94 -26.60 -40.14
N MET A 27 22.72 -27.20 -39.22
CA MET A 27 22.67 -26.83 -37.81
C MET A 27 23.20 -25.40 -37.56
N LEU A 28 24.25 -24.97 -38.26
CA LEU A 28 24.76 -23.60 -38.12
C LEU A 28 23.73 -22.56 -38.54
N VAL A 29 23.01 -22.81 -39.64
CA VAL A 29 21.92 -21.93 -40.10
C VAL A 29 20.78 -21.87 -39.07
N LEU A 30 20.36 -23.02 -38.54
CA LEU A 30 19.33 -23.09 -37.51
C LEU A 30 19.73 -22.33 -36.24
N VAL A 31 20.96 -22.53 -35.76
CA VAL A 31 21.50 -21.82 -34.58
C VAL A 31 21.55 -20.32 -34.81
N GLY A 32 21.98 -19.87 -36.00
CA GLY A 32 22.00 -18.45 -36.35
C GLY A 32 20.61 -17.81 -36.31
N ILE A 33 19.59 -18.49 -36.84
CA ILE A 33 18.21 -18.02 -36.81
C ILE A 33 17.66 -18.01 -35.37
N MET A 34 17.89 -19.08 -34.60
CA MET A 34 17.44 -19.16 -33.20
C MET A 34 18.09 -18.10 -32.32
N LEU A 35 19.37 -17.77 -32.54
CA LEU A 35 20.04 -16.68 -31.83
C LEU A 35 19.34 -15.34 -32.06
N ILE A 36 18.96 -15.03 -33.31
CA ILE A 36 18.23 -13.80 -33.64
C ILE A 36 16.87 -13.80 -32.93
N VAL A 37 16.14 -14.92 -32.96
CA VAL A 37 14.86 -15.05 -32.25
C VAL A 37 15.02 -14.81 -30.75
N PHE A 38 16.06 -15.37 -30.12
CA PHE A 38 16.33 -15.12 -28.69
C PHE A 38 16.67 -13.67 -28.39
N VAL A 39 17.45 -13.00 -29.26
CA VAL A 39 17.76 -11.57 -29.09
C VAL A 39 16.49 -10.72 -29.18
N VAL A 40 15.61 -10.99 -30.16
CA VAL A 40 14.32 -10.29 -30.29
C VAL A 40 13.41 -10.56 -29.09
N ALA A 41 13.33 -11.82 -28.64
CA ALA A 41 12.53 -12.19 -27.47
C ALA A 41 13.05 -11.53 -26.18
N ALA A 42 14.37 -11.46 -26.00
CA ALA A 42 14.99 -10.78 -24.87
C ALA A 42 14.71 -9.28 -24.91
N ALA A 43 14.83 -8.66 -26.09
CA ALA A 43 14.55 -7.24 -26.29
C ALA A 43 13.09 -6.91 -25.92
N PHE A 44 12.15 -7.71 -26.44
CA PHE A 44 10.74 -7.60 -26.10
C PHE A 44 10.48 -7.77 -24.59
N SER A 45 11.11 -8.76 -23.96
CA SER A 45 10.94 -9.01 -22.52
C SER A 45 11.44 -7.84 -21.67
N ILE A 46 12.56 -7.21 -22.05
CA ILE A 46 13.11 -6.02 -21.38
C ILE A 46 12.15 -4.85 -21.48
N ASP A 47 11.64 -4.55 -22.68
CA ASP A 47 10.69 -3.45 -22.88
C ASP A 47 9.37 -3.69 -22.13
N VAL A 48 8.88 -4.93 -22.10
CA VAL A 48 7.67 -5.28 -21.33
C VAL A 48 7.90 -5.09 -19.83
N ALA A 49 9.02 -5.59 -19.30
CA ALA A 49 9.37 -5.39 -17.90
C ALA A 49 9.46 -3.89 -17.55
N TYR A 50 10.08 -3.12 -18.43
CA TYR A 50 10.20 -1.66 -18.28
C TYR A 50 8.84 -0.95 -18.33
N MET A 51 7.92 -1.34 -19.22
CA MET A 51 6.54 -0.80 -19.23
C MET A 51 5.78 -1.09 -17.94
N GLN A 52 5.98 -2.26 -17.33
CA GLN A 52 5.33 -2.60 -16.05
C GLN A 52 5.92 -1.83 -14.88
N LEU A 53 7.24 -1.58 -14.89
CA LEU A 53 7.88 -0.68 -13.93
C LEU A 53 7.26 0.72 -14.00
N VAL A 54 7.21 1.31 -15.21
CA VAL A 54 6.62 2.64 -15.45
C VAL A 54 5.18 2.71 -14.93
N ARG A 55 4.34 1.71 -15.22
CA ARG A 55 2.95 1.66 -14.74
C ARG A 55 2.85 1.63 -13.22
N THR A 56 3.75 0.90 -12.57
CA THR A 56 3.76 0.72 -11.12
C THR A 56 4.20 2.02 -10.44
N GLU A 57 5.26 2.65 -10.92
CA GLU A 57 5.73 3.95 -10.43
C GLU A 57 4.70 5.06 -10.69
N LEU A 58 4.11 5.10 -11.90
CA LEU A 58 3.04 6.06 -12.21
C LEU A 58 1.85 5.88 -11.29
N ARG A 59 1.46 4.63 -10.97
CA ARG A 59 0.40 4.35 -10.01
C ARG A 59 0.73 4.87 -8.62
N ALA A 60 1.90 4.54 -8.10
CA ALA A 60 2.32 5.01 -6.78
C ALA A 60 2.34 6.55 -6.70
N ALA A 61 2.87 7.22 -7.73
CA ALA A 61 2.91 8.67 -7.81
C ALA A 61 1.50 9.30 -7.88
N THR A 62 0.61 8.74 -8.69
CA THR A 62 -0.78 9.22 -8.82
C THR A 62 -1.57 9.02 -7.52
N ASP A 63 -1.41 7.87 -6.87
CA ASP A 63 -2.06 7.58 -5.58
C ASP A 63 -1.55 8.51 -4.47
N ALA A 64 -0.23 8.79 -4.45
CA ALA A 64 0.37 9.72 -3.50
C ALA A 64 -0.16 11.15 -3.71
N ALA A 65 -0.25 11.62 -4.96
CA ALA A 65 -0.82 12.91 -5.31
C ALA A 65 -2.29 13.03 -4.86
N ALA A 66 -3.12 12.02 -5.15
CA ALA A 66 -4.53 12.03 -4.74
C ALA A 66 -4.68 12.04 -3.20
N LYS A 67 -3.88 11.23 -2.48
CA LYS A 67 -3.90 11.21 -1.00
C LYS A 67 -3.44 12.52 -0.39
N ALA A 68 -2.39 13.13 -0.92
CA ALA A 68 -1.91 14.44 -0.46
C ALA A 68 -2.98 15.51 -0.64
N GLY A 69 -3.60 15.56 -1.82
CA GLY A 69 -4.71 16.47 -2.09
C GLY A 69 -5.86 16.30 -1.10
N VAL A 70 -6.30 15.06 -0.84
CA VAL A 70 -7.38 14.81 0.13
C VAL A 70 -6.98 15.14 1.55
N LYS A 71 -5.74 14.86 1.96
CA LYS A 71 -5.26 15.19 3.30
C LYS A 71 -5.29 16.70 3.52
N THR A 72 -4.74 17.47 2.57
CA THR A 72 -4.78 18.94 2.63
C THR A 72 -6.20 19.47 2.58
N LEU A 73 -7.07 18.86 1.76
CA LEU A 73 -8.49 19.22 1.71
C LEU A 73 -9.17 19.01 3.07
N SER A 74 -8.95 17.85 3.70
CA SER A 74 -9.48 17.54 5.03
C SER A 74 -8.97 18.54 6.06
N ASP A 75 -7.66 18.82 6.10
CA ASP A 75 -7.05 19.69 7.11
C ASP A 75 -7.43 21.16 6.99
N SER A 76 -7.56 21.69 5.76
CA SER A 76 -7.66 23.14 5.51
C SER A 76 -9.01 23.60 4.98
N GLN A 77 -9.83 22.68 4.43
CA GLN A 77 -11.04 23.01 3.66
C GLN A 77 -10.82 23.90 2.43
N ASP A 78 -9.56 24.15 2.06
CA ASP A 78 -9.21 24.98 0.93
C ASP A 78 -8.96 24.11 -0.31
N THR A 79 -9.82 24.30 -1.31
CA THR A 79 -9.79 23.57 -2.57
C THR A 79 -8.53 23.89 -3.38
N GLU A 80 -8.05 25.14 -3.34
CA GLU A 80 -6.87 25.56 -4.10
C GLU A 80 -5.59 25.02 -3.46
N LEU A 81 -5.52 24.99 -2.12
CA LEU A 81 -4.42 24.32 -1.41
C LEU A 81 -4.41 22.81 -1.66
N ALA A 82 -5.58 22.17 -1.70
CA ALA A 82 -5.70 20.75 -2.02
C ALA A 82 -5.18 20.42 -3.43
N ILE A 83 -5.55 21.22 -4.44
CA ILE A 83 -5.05 21.06 -5.82
C ILE A 83 -3.54 21.27 -5.87
N THR A 84 -3.04 22.32 -5.22
CA THR A 84 -1.61 22.64 -5.21
C THR A 84 -0.81 21.52 -4.54
N SER A 85 -1.27 21.03 -3.39
CA SER A 85 -0.68 19.89 -2.68
C SER A 85 -0.64 18.62 -3.54
N ALA A 86 -1.72 18.32 -4.28
CA ALA A 86 -1.73 17.17 -5.20
C ALA A 86 -0.66 17.29 -6.31
N VAL A 87 -0.52 18.48 -6.91
CA VAL A 87 0.50 18.75 -7.94
C VAL A 87 1.92 18.66 -7.35
N ASP A 88 2.16 19.24 -6.18
CA ASP A 88 3.46 19.22 -5.52
C ASP A 88 3.88 17.79 -5.16
N TYR A 89 2.95 17.00 -4.60
CA TYR A 89 3.22 15.61 -4.27
C TYR A 89 3.39 14.72 -5.49
N ALA A 90 2.74 15.02 -6.63
CA ALA A 90 3.07 14.36 -7.88
C ALA A 90 4.54 14.63 -8.26
N GLY A 91 4.98 15.89 -8.19
CA GLY A 91 6.36 16.28 -8.48
C GLY A 91 7.41 15.69 -7.53
N ASN A 92 7.04 15.41 -6.28
CA ASN A 92 7.92 14.73 -5.32
C ASN A 92 8.12 13.23 -5.63
N ASN A 93 7.25 12.64 -6.44
CA ASN A 93 7.34 11.24 -6.84
C ASN A 93 7.99 11.11 -8.23
N HIS A 94 8.80 10.06 -8.39
CA HIS A 94 9.54 9.83 -9.63
C HIS A 94 8.94 8.67 -10.42
N VAL A 95 8.85 8.85 -11.74
CA VAL A 95 8.51 7.81 -12.70
C VAL A 95 9.66 7.71 -13.70
N VAL A 96 10.36 6.59 -13.67
CA VAL A 96 11.60 6.33 -14.39
C VAL A 96 12.66 7.39 -14.12
N GLY A 97 12.88 7.69 -12.84
CA GLY A 97 13.92 8.64 -12.40
C GLY A 97 13.65 10.11 -12.76
N ARG A 98 12.43 10.45 -13.20
CA ARG A 98 12.02 11.84 -13.48
C ARG A 98 10.80 12.20 -12.61
N PRO A 99 10.73 13.41 -12.03
CA PRO A 99 9.54 13.90 -11.36
C PRO A 99 8.28 13.76 -12.22
N LEU A 100 7.18 13.32 -11.62
CA LEU A 100 5.89 13.30 -12.31
C LEU A 100 5.30 14.71 -12.33
N ALA A 101 5.29 15.34 -13.50
CA ALA A 101 4.62 16.62 -13.71
C ALA A 101 3.18 16.40 -14.18
N ILE A 102 2.22 16.92 -13.41
CA ILE A 102 0.79 16.97 -13.75
C ILE A 102 0.31 18.43 -13.72
N GLU A 103 -0.77 18.71 -14.41
CA GLU A 103 -1.39 20.04 -14.44
C GLU A 103 -2.48 20.15 -13.38
N ARG A 104 -2.88 21.38 -13.05
CA ARG A 104 -4.02 21.60 -12.13
C ARG A 104 -5.31 21.00 -12.69
N GLU A 105 -5.43 20.96 -14.01
CA GLU A 105 -6.57 20.39 -14.75
C GLU A 105 -6.65 18.86 -14.63
N ASP A 106 -5.53 18.20 -14.31
CA ASP A 106 -5.48 16.76 -14.03
C ASP A 106 -6.01 16.41 -12.63
N VAL A 107 -6.29 17.42 -11.79
CA VAL A 107 -6.77 17.27 -10.42
C VAL A 107 -8.23 17.71 -10.32
N GLU A 108 -9.11 16.74 -10.09
CA GLU A 108 -10.54 16.97 -9.95
C GLU A 108 -10.96 16.81 -8.48
N LEU A 109 -11.65 17.82 -7.96
CA LEU A 109 -12.34 17.74 -6.68
C LEU A 109 -13.75 17.16 -6.86
N GLY A 110 -14.20 16.41 -5.86
CA GLY A 110 -15.54 15.87 -5.90
C GLY A 110 -15.97 15.20 -4.63
N GLN A 111 -17.10 14.51 -4.74
CA GLN A 111 -17.61 13.66 -3.69
C GLN A 111 -17.47 12.21 -4.10
N SER A 112 -16.92 11.39 -3.19
CA SER A 112 -16.99 9.95 -3.32
C SER A 112 -18.02 9.39 -2.35
N THR A 113 -18.92 8.55 -2.86
CA THR A 113 -20.00 7.93 -2.07
C THR A 113 -20.03 6.44 -2.33
N GLN A 114 -20.19 5.65 -1.27
CA GLN A 114 -20.38 4.21 -1.39
C GLN A 114 -21.79 3.91 -1.92
N GLN A 115 -21.85 3.04 -2.90
CA GLN A 115 -23.09 2.54 -3.49
C GLN A 115 -23.58 1.30 -2.73
N ALA A 116 -24.85 0.93 -2.94
CA ALA A 116 -25.47 -0.22 -2.28
C ALA A 116 -24.79 -1.57 -2.60
N ASP A 117 -24.09 -1.66 -3.74
CA ASP A 117 -23.32 -2.83 -4.16
C ASP A 117 -21.89 -2.87 -3.58
N GLY A 118 -21.54 -1.90 -2.72
CA GLY A 118 -20.22 -1.77 -2.11
C GLY A 118 -19.19 -1.06 -2.99
N THR A 119 -19.54 -0.68 -4.22
CA THR A 119 -18.65 0.09 -5.09
C THR A 119 -18.61 1.57 -4.69
N TRP A 120 -17.58 2.28 -5.12
CA TRP A 120 -17.45 3.71 -4.88
C TRP A 120 -17.72 4.49 -6.16
N ASN A 121 -18.62 5.47 -6.09
CA ASN A 121 -18.84 6.42 -7.18
C ASN A 121 -18.15 7.74 -6.86
N PHE A 122 -17.52 8.37 -7.85
CA PHE A 122 -16.99 9.72 -7.72
C PHE A 122 -17.81 10.66 -8.61
N THR A 123 -18.33 11.72 -8.01
CA THR A 123 -19.06 12.79 -8.68
C THR A 123 -18.27 14.09 -8.55
N PRO A 124 -17.78 14.68 -9.65
CA PRO A 124 -17.10 15.98 -9.61
C PRO A 124 -18.01 17.05 -9.00
N THR A 125 -17.50 17.80 -8.03
CA THR A 125 -18.20 18.92 -7.39
C THR A 125 -17.22 19.79 -6.64
N THR A 126 -17.50 21.09 -6.60
CA THR A 126 -16.77 22.07 -5.77
C THR A 126 -17.52 22.37 -4.46
N VAL A 127 -18.75 21.87 -4.31
CA VAL A 127 -19.57 22.07 -3.11
C VAL A 127 -19.32 20.92 -2.14
N LYS A 128 -18.65 21.22 -1.02
CA LYS A 128 -18.27 20.26 0.03
C LYS A 128 -17.62 18.99 -0.55
N PRO A 129 -16.51 19.11 -1.29
CA PRO A 129 -15.78 17.95 -1.78
C PRO A 129 -15.20 17.16 -0.60
N ASN A 130 -15.28 15.83 -0.68
CA ASN A 130 -14.61 14.93 0.27
C ASN A 130 -13.58 14.03 -0.43
N ALA A 131 -13.40 14.19 -1.73
CA ALA A 131 -12.55 13.35 -2.55
C ALA A 131 -11.74 14.18 -3.55
N VAL A 132 -10.54 13.71 -3.85
CA VAL A 132 -9.65 14.25 -4.88
C VAL A 132 -9.30 13.12 -5.83
N ARG A 133 -9.42 13.40 -7.11
CA ARG A 133 -9.15 12.48 -8.20
C ARG A 133 -8.06 13.06 -9.07
N VAL A 134 -6.98 12.30 -9.24
CA VAL A 134 -5.82 12.73 -10.03
C VAL A 134 -5.71 11.82 -11.25
N THR A 135 -5.55 12.42 -12.42
CA THR A 135 -5.32 11.71 -13.68
C THR A 135 -3.92 12.02 -14.20
N ALA A 136 -2.95 11.16 -13.90
CA ALA A 136 -1.60 11.31 -14.42
C ALA A 136 -1.46 10.65 -15.79
N ARG A 137 -0.85 11.36 -16.74
CA ARG A 137 -0.64 10.86 -18.09
C ARG A 137 0.78 11.19 -18.56
N MET A 138 1.47 10.20 -19.11
CA MET A 138 2.81 10.35 -19.69
C MET A 138 2.70 10.25 -21.20
N ALA A 139 2.26 11.32 -21.85
CA ALA A 139 2.07 11.40 -23.30
C ALA A 139 2.84 12.60 -23.88
N GLY A 140 3.07 12.60 -25.20
CA GLY A 140 3.88 13.64 -25.85
C GLY A 140 3.30 15.06 -25.75
N ASP A 141 2.01 15.15 -25.46
CA ASP A 141 1.23 16.38 -25.26
C ASP A 141 1.08 16.78 -23.78
N THR A 142 1.75 16.08 -22.85
CA THR A 142 1.69 16.35 -21.40
C THR A 142 3.04 16.83 -20.86
N PRO A 143 3.07 17.58 -19.74
CA PRO A 143 4.32 18.00 -19.12
C PRO A 143 5.28 16.85 -18.76
N ALA A 144 4.74 15.69 -18.37
CA ALA A 144 5.53 14.50 -18.05
C ALA A 144 6.22 13.87 -19.29
N GLY A 145 5.71 14.15 -20.50
CA GLY A 145 6.18 13.61 -21.76
C GLY A 145 5.96 12.10 -21.92
N ALA A 146 6.12 11.60 -23.15
CA ALA A 146 6.09 10.16 -23.42
C ALA A 146 7.33 9.44 -22.85
N VAL A 147 7.20 8.15 -22.56
CA VAL A 147 8.31 7.32 -22.10
C VAL A 147 8.96 6.61 -23.30
N ASN A 148 10.25 6.82 -23.51
CA ASN A 148 10.99 6.09 -24.53
C ASN A 148 11.27 4.66 -24.05
N LEU A 149 10.96 3.67 -24.89
CA LEU A 149 11.32 2.27 -24.66
C LEU A 149 12.82 2.05 -24.88
N LEU A 150 13.41 1.07 -24.20
CA LEU A 150 14.84 0.82 -24.22
C LEU A 150 15.27 0.22 -25.57
N LEU A 151 14.46 -0.71 -26.09
CA LEU A 151 14.72 -1.43 -27.34
C LEU A 151 13.57 -1.27 -28.35
N GLY A 152 12.70 -0.29 -28.14
CA GLY A 152 11.52 -0.03 -28.96
C GLY A 152 11.80 0.19 -30.44
N LYS A 153 12.99 0.70 -30.78
CA LYS A 153 13.46 0.85 -32.18
C LYS A 153 13.60 -0.49 -32.91
N LEU A 154 13.94 -1.56 -32.19
CA LEU A 154 14.03 -2.91 -32.74
C LEU A 154 12.65 -3.48 -33.10
N LEU A 155 11.60 -3.00 -32.42
CA LEU A 155 10.23 -3.50 -32.50
C LEU A 155 9.27 -2.56 -33.25
N GLY A 156 9.75 -1.37 -33.67
CA GLY A 156 8.96 -0.37 -34.40
C GLY A 156 8.08 0.53 -33.54
N THR A 157 8.20 0.48 -32.22
CA THR A 157 7.44 1.30 -31.27
C THR A 157 8.42 1.98 -30.31
N GLU A 158 8.72 3.26 -30.52
CA GLU A 158 9.76 3.93 -29.72
C GLU A 158 9.25 4.45 -28.37
N THR A 159 7.94 4.71 -28.26
CA THR A 159 7.34 5.37 -27.10
C THR A 159 6.21 4.56 -26.49
N PHE A 160 6.10 4.65 -25.17
CA PHE A 160 5.02 4.14 -24.35
C PHE A 160 4.33 5.31 -23.63
N THR A 161 2.99 5.34 -23.70
CA THR A 161 2.19 6.46 -23.18
C THR A 161 1.15 5.98 -22.15
N PRO A 162 1.55 5.66 -20.92
CA PRO A 162 0.63 5.21 -19.88
C PRO A 162 -0.22 6.37 -19.33
N GLN A 163 -1.41 6.01 -18.88
CA GLN A 163 -2.31 6.85 -18.11
C GLN A 163 -2.72 6.11 -16.85
N MET A 164 -2.80 6.81 -15.72
CA MET A 164 -3.31 6.30 -14.46
C MET A 164 -4.26 7.32 -13.85
N ARG A 165 -5.33 6.83 -13.23
CA ARG A 165 -6.26 7.65 -12.49
C ARG A 165 -6.44 7.10 -11.07
N ALA A 166 -6.19 7.93 -10.08
CA ALA A 166 -6.37 7.61 -8.67
C ALA A 166 -7.49 8.47 -8.08
N THR A 167 -8.18 7.95 -7.08
CA THR A 167 -9.15 8.71 -6.29
C THR A 167 -8.94 8.39 -4.84
N ALA A 168 -8.66 9.41 -4.04
CA ALA A 168 -8.68 9.32 -2.60
C ALA A 168 -9.95 10.04 -2.10
N ALA A 169 -10.45 9.60 -0.95
CA ALA A 169 -11.57 10.23 -0.28
C ALA A 169 -11.35 10.22 1.23
N HIS A 170 -11.86 11.24 1.89
CA HIS A 170 -11.92 11.37 3.34
C HIS A 170 -13.37 11.20 3.79
N TYR A 171 -13.54 10.46 4.89
CA TYR A 171 -14.83 10.27 5.54
C TYR A 171 -14.68 10.56 7.03
N ASP A 172 -15.70 11.18 7.57
CA ASP A 172 -15.83 11.36 9.00
C ASP A 172 -16.15 10.01 9.64
N HIS A 173 -15.40 9.66 10.66
CA HIS A 173 -15.64 8.46 11.47
C HIS A 173 -16.19 8.88 12.83
N ASP A 174 -17.26 8.25 13.27
CA ASP A 174 -17.70 8.35 14.66
C ASP A 174 -16.91 7.35 15.49
N ILE A 175 -16.45 7.79 16.67
CA ILE A 175 -15.63 6.96 17.57
C ILE A 175 -16.48 6.63 18.80
N VAL A 176 -16.55 5.35 19.18
CA VAL A 176 -17.19 4.93 20.43
C VAL A 176 -16.14 4.37 21.36
N LEU A 177 -15.93 5.05 22.48
CA LEU A 177 -15.05 4.61 23.55
C LEU A 177 -15.80 3.63 24.44
N THR A 178 -15.34 2.39 24.48
CA THR A 178 -15.88 1.35 25.36
C THR A 178 -14.91 1.14 26.51
N ILE A 179 -15.30 1.55 27.73
CA ILE A 179 -14.43 1.57 28.91
C ILE A 179 -14.88 0.56 29.98
N ASP A 180 -13.94 -0.29 30.41
CA ASP A 180 -14.11 -1.18 31.57
C ASP A 180 -13.99 -0.40 32.87
N ARG A 181 -14.95 -0.58 33.79
CA ARG A 181 -14.93 -0.05 35.16
C ARG A 181 -14.83 -1.18 36.20
N SER A 182 -14.32 -2.35 35.83
CA SER A 182 -14.08 -3.46 36.76
C SER A 182 -13.08 -3.08 37.86
N HIS A 183 -13.17 -3.74 39.01
CA HIS A 183 -12.29 -3.47 40.16
C HIS A 183 -10.80 -3.67 39.83
N SER A 184 -10.49 -4.53 38.85
CA SER A 184 -9.11 -4.74 38.38
C SER A 184 -8.44 -3.49 37.82
N MET A 185 -9.21 -2.44 37.49
CA MET A 185 -8.71 -1.14 37.06
C MET A 185 -8.05 -0.34 38.20
N ALA A 186 -8.31 -0.70 39.47
CA ALA A 186 -7.64 -0.12 40.63
C ALA A 186 -6.24 -0.71 40.87
N PHE A 187 -5.90 -1.83 40.22
CA PHE A 187 -4.62 -2.51 40.42
C PHE A 187 -3.47 -1.74 39.78
N ASP A 188 -2.26 -2.07 40.20
CA ASP A 188 -1.03 -1.56 39.60
C ASP A 188 -0.73 -2.21 38.23
N HIS A 189 0.42 -1.83 37.66
CA HIS A 189 0.92 -2.32 36.38
C HIS A 189 1.74 -3.61 36.48
N SER A 190 1.82 -4.24 37.65
CA SER A 190 2.61 -5.47 37.83
C SER A 190 2.01 -6.69 37.13
N GLY A 191 0.72 -6.62 36.77
CA GLY A 191 -0.03 -7.73 36.21
C GLY A 191 -0.50 -8.76 37.24
N VAL A 192 -0.25 -8.52 38.53
CA VAL A 192 -0.71 -9.37 39.64
C VAL A 192 -2.08 -8.87 40.14
N GLU A 193 -3.00 -9.79 40.41
CA GLU A 193 -4.31 -9.44 40.96
C GLU A 193 -4.21 -8.95 42.41
N TRP A 194 -5.08 -8.02 42.81
CA TRP A 194 -5.16 -7.46 44.17
C TRP A 194 -3.92 -6.69 44.64
N VAL A 195 -3.00 -6.38 43.73
CA VAL A 195 -1.85 -5.52 44.02
C VAL A 195 -2.22 -4.09 43.64
N TYR A 196 -2.16 -3.21 44.62
CA TYR A 196 -2.48 -1.79 44.46
C TYR A 196 -1.20 -0.95 44.40
N PRO A 197 -1.25 0.22 43.75
CA PRO A 197 -0.10 1.09 43.64
C PRO A 197 0.42 1.57 45.00
N PRO A 198 1.72 1.94 45.10
CA PRO A 198 2.27 2.49 46.34
C PRO A 198 1.46 3.69 46.85
N ASN A 199 1.34 3.81 48.17
CA ASN A 199 0.55 4.85 48.86
C ASN A 199 -0.98 4.76 48.68
N THR A 200 -1.50 3.64 48.16
CA THR A 200 -2.95 3.37 48.25
C THR A 200 -3.30 3.02 49.70
N PRO A 201 -4.30 3.65 50.33
CA PRO A 201 -4.68 3.34 51.69
C PRO A 201 -5.06 1.86 51.85
N ASP A 202 -4.64 1.22 52.93
CA ASP A 202 -4.82 -0.21 53.19
C ASP A 202 -5.73 -0.50 54.40
N THR A 203 -6.09 0.51 55.19
CA THR A 203 -7.00 0.39 56.33
C THR A 203 -8.33 1.13 56.06
N PRO A 204 -9.51 0.46 56.02
CA PRO A 204 -9.76 -0.93 56.41
C PRO A 204 -9.37 -1.99 55.34
N HIS A 205 -9.35 -1.64 54.04
CA HIS A 205 -8.77 -2.43 52.94
C HIS A 205 -8.67 -1.54 51.67
N SER A 206 -7.71 -1.76 50.76
CA SER A 206 -7.53 -0.90 49.58
C SER A 206 -8.69 -0.90 48.59
N ILE A 207 -9.49 -1.96 48.59
CA ILE A 207 -10.74 -2.10 47.81
C ILE A 207 -11.77 -1.00 48.10
N PHE A 208 -11.76 -0.40 49.29
CA PHE A 208 -12.74 0.63 49.69
C PHE A 208 -12.43 2.01 49.12
N TYR A 209 -11.29 2.17 48.46
CA TYR A 209 -10.81 3.44 47.95
C TYR A 209 -10.95 3.48 46.42
N PRO A 210 -11.16 4.68 45.85
CA PRO A 210 -11.12 4.82 44.40
C PRO A 210 -9.74 4.43 43.86
N PRO A 211 -9.63 4.11 42.56
CA PRO A 211 -8.35 3.82 41.91
C PRO A 211 -7.32 4.90 42.22
N ASN A 212 -6.09 4.47 42.53
CA ASN A 212 -4.99 5.40 42.79
C ASN A 212 -4.81 6.34 41.58
N PRO A 213 -4.73 7.68 41.78
CA PRO A 213 -4.75 8.65 40.70
C PRO A 213 -3.45 8.69 39.87
N ILE A 214 -2.40 7.96 40.28
CA ILE A 214 -1.08 8.01 39.63
C ILE A 214 -0.66 6.64 39.11
N GLY A 215 -0.81 5.60 39.93
CA GLY A 215 -0.22 4.28 39.61
C GLY A 215 -1.21 3.20 39.22
N SER A 216 -2.51 3.49 39.10
CA SER A 216 -3.51 2.48 38.76
C SER A 216 -3.68 2.34 37.25
N ARG A 217 -4.23 1.22 36.80
CA ARG A 217 -4.62 1.06 35.39
C ARG A 217 -5.67 2.09 34.98
N TRP A 218 -6.56 2.46 35.90
CA TRP A 218 -7.54 3.52 35.69
C TRP A 218 -6.87 4.89 35.43
N SER A 219 -5.86 5.27 36.23
CA SER A 219 -5.17 6.55 36.01
C SER A 219 -4.45 6.60 34.67
N SER A 220 -3.80 5.51 34.25
CA SER A 220 -3.20 5.45 32.91
C SER A 220 -4.24 5.50 31.79
N LEU A 221 -5.41 4.90 31.98
CA LEU A 221 -6.50 5.00 31.00
C LEU A 221 -7.03 6.43 30.91
N THR A 222 -7.22 7.11 32.04
CA THR A 222 -7.66 8.51 32.07
C THR A 222 -6.64 9.42 31.39
N GLU A 223 -5.34 9.25 31.68
CA GLU A 223 -4.28 10.01 31.01
C GLU A 223 -4.25 9.77 29.49
N ALA A 224 -4.42 8.51 29.06
CA ALA A 224 -4.49 8.18 27.64
C ALA A 224 -5.75 8.76 26.98
N LEU A 225 -6.86 8.82 27.70
CA LEU A 225 -8.10 9.42 27.23
C LEU A 225 -7.94 10.94 27.08
N ASP A 226 -7.33 11.62 28.05
CA ASP A 226 -7.08 13.06 27.97
C ASP A 226 -6.19 13.40 26.75
N GLN A 227 -5.10 12.65 26.55
CA GLN A 227 -4.26 12.81 25.35
C GLN A 227 -5.01 12.53 24.04
N PHE A 228 -5.87 11.51 24.04
CA PHE A 228 -6.71 11.19 22.88
C PHE A 228 -7.67 12.35 22.57
N LEU A 229 -8.34 12.90 23.59
CA LEU A 229 -9.27 14.02 23.44
C LEU A 229 -8.53 15.28 22.97
N ASP A 230 -7.34 15.57 23.51
CA ASP A 230 -6.50 16.69 23.06
C ASP A 230 -6.16 16.59 21.56
N ILE A 231 -5.80 15.39 21.08
CA ILE A 231 -5.51 15.15 19.66
C ILE A 231 -6.75 15.35 18.80
N VAL A 232 -7.91 14.85 19.26
CA VAL A 232 -9.18 14.96 18.55
C VAL A 232 -9.64 16.41 18.46
N GLU A 233 -9.53 17.19 19.53
CA GLU A 233 -9.92 18.60 19.56
C GLU A 233 -9.06 19.47 18.64
N GLN A 234 -7.80 19.08 18.41
CA GLN A 234 -6.89 19.73 17.47
C GLN A 234 -7.18 19.43 16.00
N GLN A 235 -8.03 18.44 15.68
CA GLN A 235 -8.39 18.15 14.29
C GLN A 235 -9.42 19.16 13.77
N TYR A 236 -9.30 19.51 12.49
CA TYR A 236 -10.27 20.39 11.82
C TYR A 236 -11.67 19.76 11.78
N TRP A 237 -11.74 18.44 11.60
CA TRP A 237 -12.96 17.65 11.67
C TRP A 237 -13.02 16.92 12.99
N GLN A 238 -13.92 17.36 13.87
CA GLN A 238 -14.10 16.73 15.17
C GLN A 238 -15.05 15.53 15.02
N PRO A 239 -14.56 14.28 15.12
CA PRO A 239 -15.41 13.10 15.12
C PRO A 239 -16.41 13.16 16.28
N ARG A 240 -17.61 12.60 16.09
CA ARG A 240 -18.53 12.42 17.21
C ARG A 240 -18.00 11.32 18.10
N ILE A 241 -17.81 11.63 19.38
CA ILE A 241 -17.35 10.67 20.38
C ILE A 241 -18.55 10.19 21.20
N GLY A 242 -18.80 8.88 21.17
CA GLY A 242 -19.68 8.19 22.10
C GLY A 242 -18.89 7.57 23.24
N LEU A 243 -19.47 7.49 24.44
CA LEU A 243 -18.90 6.79 25.58
C LEU A 243 -19.86 5.69 26.04
N VAL A 244 -19.34 4.48 26.17
CA VAL A 244 -20.02 3.33 26.76
C VAL A 244 -19.12 2.79 27.85
N THR A 245 -19.60 2.79 29.08
CA THR A 245 -18.89 2.18 30.21
C THR A 245 -19.60 0.91 30.65
N TRP A 246 -18.86 -0.12 31.01
CA TRP A 246 -19.45 -1.30 31.66
C TRP A 246 -18.76 -1.60 32.98
N GLY A 247 -19.45 -2.34 33.83
CA GLY A 247 -18.98 -2.82 35.12
C GLY A 247 -20.08 -3.69 35.73
N SER A 248 -19.71 -4.66 36.56
CA SER A 248 -20.68 -5.47 37.29
C SER A 248 -21.11 -4.77 38.57
N GLU A 249 -22.37 -4.97 38.95
CA GLU A 249 -22.81 -4.70 40.32
C GLU A 249 -22.06 -5.64 41.26
N VAL A 250 -21.52 -5.10 42.35
CA VAL A 250 -20.88 -5.92 43.38
C VAL A 250 -21.99 -6.48 44.27
N THR A 251 -22.15 -7.79 44.32
CA THR A 251 -23.08 -8.46 45.23
C THR A 251 -22.33 -8.97 46.46
N LEU A 252 -23.02 -9.14 47.60
CA LEU A 252 -22.40 -9.67 48.82
C LEU A 252 -21.80 -11.08 48.65
N ASN A 253 -22.19 -11.81 47.60
CA ASN A 253 -21.65 -13.13 47.30
C ASN A 253 -20.36 -13.07 46.48
N ASP A 254 -20.06 -11.94 45.85
CA ASP A 254 -18.83 -11.74 45.10
C ASP A 254 -17.66 -11.55 46.07
N TYR A 255 -16.44 -11.83 45.61
CA TYR A 255 -15.24 -11.64 46.43
C TYR A 255 -15.16 -10.22 46.98
N ASP A 256 -15.43 -9.22 46.13
CA ASP A 256 -15.48 -7.81 46.53
C ASP A 256 -16.56 -7.53 47.56
N GLY A 257 -17.78 -8.03 47.37
CA GLY A 257 -18.89 -7.83 48.30
C GLY A 257 -18.68 -8.47 49.67
N ASN A 258 -18.04 -9.64 49.71
CA ASN A 258 -17.64 -10.28 50.96
C ASN A 258 -16.61 -9.43 51.74
N LEU A 259 -15.75 -8.71 51.04
CA LEU A 259 -14.76 -7.82 51.64
C LEU A 259 -15.36 -6.47 52.05
N VAL A 260 -16.21 -5.87 51.21
CA VAL A 260 -16.73 -4.52 51.45
C VAL A 260 -18.01 -4.48 52.28
N GLN A 261 -18.71 -5.60 52.40
CA GLN A 261 -20.02 -5.72 53.05
C GLN A 261 -21.06 -4.69 52.55
N ARG A 262 -20.90 -4.24 51.32
CA ARG A 262 -21.77 -3.29 50.62
C ARG A 262 -21.94 -3.74 49.19
N THR A 263 -23.04 -3.33 48.57
CA THR A 263 -23.37 -3.67 47.17
C THR A 263 -23.36 -2.45 46.25
N GLU A 264 -22.77 -1.35 46.70
CA GLU A 264 -22.64 -0.13 45.92
C GLU A 264 -21.31 -0.12 45.18
N VAL A 265 -21.34 0.25 43.90
CA VAL A 265 -20.14 0.40 43.06
C VAL A 265 -19.31 1.56 43.61
N ALA A 266 -17.99 1.41 43.67
CA ALA A 266 -17.09 2.50 44.03
C ALA A 266 -17.33 3.70 43.08
N VAL A 267 -17.75 4.82 43.65
CA VAL A 267 -18.01 6.05 42.89
C VAL A 267 -16.71 6.85 42.86
N ALA A 268 -16.21 7.15 41.66
CA ALA A 268 -15.16 8.14 41.50
C ALA A 268 -15.73 9.52 41.86
N THR A 269 -15.11 10.21 42.81
CA THR A 269 -15.28 11.66 43.02
C THR A 269 -14.29 12.46 42.20
#